data_AF-A0A2G9U6Q5-F1
#
_entry.id   AF-A0A2G9U6Q5-F1
#
_cell.length_a   1.000
_cell.length_b   1.000
_cell.length_c   1.000
_cell.angle_alpha   90.00
_cell.angle_beta   90.00
_cell.angle_gamma   90.00
#
_symmetry.space_group_name_H-M   'P 1'
#
loop_
_entity.id
_entity.type
_entity.pdbx_description
1 polymer ?
#
loop_
_entity_poly.entity_id
_entity_poly.type
_entity_poly.pdbx_seq_one_letter_code
_entity_poly.pdbx_strand_id
1 'polypeptide(L)'
;MAERRDRPATWTHLVISTETFFRTVTNVTGQEIPTFMEQWIYNGGHASFRVQYVFNRKRNMIELEVKQKVEPGNGRLRFCFNFAHSNSWLQLACSAQILHFRYVGPLTVLVQELDGSFSHTVQIDGDVSRADLQCHSKGRRQKKKRVPLYSGDDVEVDLSNMDPDSPVLWIRLDPELHLIRNLMINQPDYQWEYMLRYERDVLAQLQALPQALARMRTNGMALQEVQCFIVDYIRYNDNSINRYCDDHYRASLLNALAACVAPVNTLGGGNYIPDALSWEMNEVVEVSVRAS
;
A
#
# COMPACT_ATOMS: atom_id res chain seq x y z
N MET A 1 -27.13 -43.84 29.98
CA MET A 1 -26.85 -43.13 28.72
C MET A 1 -27.46 -41.74 28.85
N ALA A 2 -26.64 -40.71 29.06
CA ALA A 2 -27.13 -39.33 29.04
C ALA A 2 -27.26 -38.90 27.57
N GLU A 3 -28.48 -38.60 27.14
CA GLU A 3 -28.75 -38.04 25.82
C GLU A 3 -28.03 -36.68 25.71
N ARG A 4 -27.10 -36.58 24.75
CA ARG A 4 -26.45 -35.32 24.40
C ARG A 4 -27.53 -34.38 23.84
N ARG A 5 -28.05 -33.46 24.66
CA ARG A 5 -28.96 -32.40 24.21
C ARG A 5 -28.14 -31.33 23.47
N ASP A 6 -27.73 -31.64 22.25
CA ASP A 6 -26.76 -30.82 21.51
C ASP A 6 -27.33 -29.47 21.04
N ARG A 7 -28.65 -29.21 21.10
CA ARG A 7 -29.28 -27.92 20.75
C ARG A 7 -30.59 -27.64 21.52
N PRO A 8 -30.56 -27.02 22.70
CA PRO A 8 -31.77 -26.59 23.41
C PRO A 8 -32.53 -25.51 22.61
N ALA A 9 -33.86 -25.62 22.48
CA ALA A 9 -34.70 -24.65 21.77
C ALA A 9 -34.61 -23.22 22.34
N THR A 10 -34.21 -23.08 23.61
CA THR A 10 -33.98 -21.82 24.30
C THR A 10 -32.69 -21.10 23.89
N TRP A 11 -31.77 -21.78 23.19
CA TRP A 11 -30.50 -21.19 22.72
C TRP A 11 -30.63 -20.51 21.35
N THR A 12 -31.78 -20.63 20.69
CA THR A 12 -32.04 -19.99 19.39
C THR A 12 -31.96 -18.46 19.48
N HIS A 13 -32.28 -17.88 20.64
CA HIS A 13 -32.10 -16.44 20.92
C HIS A 13 -30.68 -16.04 21.35
N LEU A 14 -29.82 -17.03 21.63
CA LEU A 14 -28.41 -16.81 22.00
C LEU A 14 -27.47 -16.95 20.79
N VAL A 15 -27.94 -17.53 19.68
CA VAL A 15 -27.17 -17.68 18.44
C VAL A 15 -27.57 -16.58 17.47
N ILE A 16 -26.61 -15.71 17.14
CA ILE A 16 -26.78 -14.63 16.18
C ILE A 16 -26.02 -15.01 14.91
N SER A 17 -26.70 -15.01 13.76
CA SER A 17 -26.05 -15.20 12.46
C SER A 17 -25.48 -13.88 11.96
N THR A 18 -24.54 -13.93 11.03
CA THR A 18 -23.99 -12.74 10.36
C THR A 18 -25.09 -11.86 9.79
N GLU A 19 -26.11 -12.46 9.17
CA GLU A 19 -27.26 -11.75 8.61
C GLU A 19 -28.11 -11.06 9.68
N THR A 20 -28.43 -11.74 10.78
CA THR A 20 -29.25 -11.13 11.85
C THR A 20 -28.48 -10.06 12.61
N PHE A 21 -27.16 -10.22 12.77
CA PHE A 21 -26.28 -9.19 13.31
C PHE A 21 -26.32 -7.93 12.46
N PHE A 22 -26.08 -8.03 11.15
CA PHE A 22 -26.05 -6.86 10.27
C PHE A 22 -27.41 -6.19 10.11
N ARG A 23 -28.51 -6.96 10.08
CA ARG A 23 -29.86 -6.37 10.12
C ARG A 23 -30.07 -5.55 11.39
N THR A 24 -29.53 -6.00 12.52
CA THR A 24 -29.61 -5.25 13.79
C THR A 24 -28.76 -3.99 13.73
N VAL A 25 -27.55 -4.04 13.17
CA VAL A 25 -26.69 -2.87 12.95
C VAL A 25 -27.44 -1.84 12.09
N THR A 26 -27.98 -2.23 10.94
CA THR A 26 -28.77 -1.35 10.07
C THR A 26 -29.97 -0.74 10.81
N ASN A 27 -30.67 -1.51 11.64
CA ASN A 27 -31.80 -1.00 12.42
C ASN A 27 -31.39 0.06 13.45
N VAL A 28 -30.18 -0.02 14.01
CA VAL A 28 -29.67 0.92 15.02
C VAL A 28 -29.05 2.15 14.37
N THR A 29 -28.24 1.97 13.32
CA THR A 29 -27.49 3.07 12.67
C THR A 29 -28.27 3.74 11.54
N GLY A 30 -29.27 3.08 10.99
CA GLY A 30 -29.97 3.50 9.77
C GLY A 30 -29.12 3.39 8.50
N GLN A 31 -27.92 2.83 8.58
CA GLN A 31 -26.97 2.73 7.46
C GLN A 31 -26.80 1.29 7.01
N GLU A 32 -27.01 1.05 5.72
CA GLU A 32 -26.68 -0.23 5.08
C GLU A 32 -25.23 -0.21 4.61
N ILE A 33 -24.52 -1.34 4.81
CA ILE A 33 -23.10 -1.49 4.45
C ILE A 33 -22.85 -2.69 3.52
N PRO A 34 -23.63 -2.87 2.43
CA PRO A 34 -23.53 -4.05 1.57
C PRO A 34 -22.15 -4.17 0.92
N THR A 35 -21.57 -3.06 0.45
CA THR A 35 -20.23 -3.02 -0.16
C THR A 35 -19.14 -3.47 0.81
N PHE A 36 -19.23 -3.08 2.09
CA PHE A 36 -18.29 -3.53 3.12
C PHE A 36 -18.38 -5.04 3.32
N MET A 37 -19.60 -5.59 3.40
CA MET A 37 -19.78 -7.03 3.56
C MET A 37 -19.23 -7.79 2.35
N GLU A 38 -19.55 -7.33 1.14
CA GLU A 38 -19.04 -7.93 -0.09
C GLU A 38 -17.52 -7.92 -0.14
N GLN A 39 -16.88 -6.79 0.17
CA GLN A 39 -15.42 -6.66 0.08
C GLN A 39 -14.70 -7.43 1.19
N TRP A 40 -15.10 -7.22 2.45
CA TRP A 40 -14.27 -7.60 3.59
C TRP A 40 -14.77 -8.84 4.35
N ILE A 41 -16.00 -9.27 4.11
CA ILE A 41 -16.62 -10.41 4.83
C ILE A 41 -16.82 -11.60 3.89
N TYR A 42 -17.46 -11.38 2.75
CA TYR A 42 -17.84 -12.44 1.83
C TYR A 42 -16.74 -12.77 0.82
N ASN A 43 -15.95 -11.77 0.42
CA ASN A 43 -14.76 -11.95 -0.39
C ASN A 43 -13.50 -11.80 0.46
N GLY A 44 -12.38 -12.33 -0.05
CA GLY A 44 -11.07 -12.16 0.55
C GLY A 44 -10.09 -11.56 -0.45
N GLY A 45 -9.15 -10.76 0.04
CA GLY A 45 -8.17 -10.02 -0.75
C GLY A 45 -7.74 -8.75 -0.03
N HIS A 46 -7.04 -7.86 -0.72
CA HIS A 46 -6.58 -6.58 -0.20
C HIS A 46 -6.59 -5.54 -1.32
N ALA A 47 -6.76 -4.26 -1.03
CA ALA A 47 -6.69 -3.25 -2.09
C ALA A 47 -5.24 -3.06 -2.58
N SER A 48 -4.96 -3.04 -3.88
CA SER A 48 -3.61 -2.77 -4.41
C SER A 48 -3.61 -1.49 -5.25
N PHE A 49 -2.95 -0.44 -4.75
CA PHE A 49 -2.95 0.89 -5.35
C PHE A 49 -1.57 1.29 -5.87
N ARG A 50 -1.51 1.74 -7.11
CA ARG A 50 -0.38 2.49 -7.67
C ARG A 50 -0.80 3.93 -7.89
N VAL A 51 -0.11 4.86 -7.24
CA VAL A 51 -0.48 6.27 -7.17
C VAL A 51 0.59 7.14 -7.82
N GLN A 52 0.14 8.05 -8.68
CA GLN A 52 0.95 9.08 -9.28
C GLN A 52 0.25 10.43 -9.12
N TYR A 53 1.01 11.51 -9.02
CA TYR A 53 0.43 12.84 -8.93
C TYR A 53 1.27 13.87 -9.67
N VAL A 54 0.63 14.96 -10.06
CA VAL A 54 1.26 16.15 -10.62
C VAL A 54 0.73 17.38 -9.91
N PHE A 55 1.61 18.29 -9.50
CA PHE A 55 1.18 19.55 -8.92
C PHE A 55 0.96 20.61 -10.01
N ASN A 56 -0.26 21.13 -10.11
CA ASN A 56 -0.63 22.18 -11.05
C ASN A 56 -0.49 23.56 -10.39
N ARG A 57 0.64 24.23 -10.65
CA ARG A 57 0.95 25.56 -10.09
C ARG A 57 -0.08 26.63 -10.40
N LYS A 58 -0.70 26.59 -11.59
CA LYS A 58 -1.67 27.62 -12.02
C LYS A 58 -2.99 27.49 -11.26
N ARG A 59 -3.42 26.25 -11.02
CA ARG A 59 -4.68 25.93 -10.32
C ARG A 59 -4.50 25.81 -8.80
N ASN A 60 -3.25 25.73 -8.32
CA ASN A 60 -2.91 25.39 -6.94
C ASN A 60 -3.59 24.10 -6.47
N MET A 61 -3.52 23.07 -7.32
CA MET A 61 -4.17 21.77 -7.10
C MET A 61 -3.20 20.63 -7.40
N ILE A 62 -3.33 19.52 -6.68
CA ILE A 62 -2.67 18.25 -7.00
C ILE A 62 -3.61 17.43 -7.87
N GLU A 63 -3.18 17.09 -9.07
CA GLU A 63 -3.86 16.16 -9.96
C GLU A 63 -3.38 14.75 -9.60
N LEU A 64 -4.19 14.01 -8.84
CA LEU A 64 -3.89 12.66 -8.34
C LEU A 64 -4.51 11.61 -9.27
N GLU A 65 -3.73 10.60 -9.63
CA GLU A 65 -4.18 9.40 -10.34
C GLU A 65 -3.91 8.16 -9.48
N VAL A 66 -4.97 7.43 -9.15
CA VAL A 66 -4.93 6.16 -8.42
C VAL A 66 -5.31 5.03 -9.36
N LYS A 67 -4.39 4.09 -9.57
CA LYS A 67 -4.60 2.88 -10.37
C LYS A 67 -4.72 1.67 -9.46
N GLN A 68 -5.76 0.87 -9.63
CA GLN A 68 -5.86 -0.44 -8.99
C GLN A 68 -5.15 -1.47 -9.85
N LYS A 69 -4.13 -2.12 -9.32
CA LYS A 69 -3.39 -3.15 -10.05
C LYS A 69 -3.97 -4.52 -9.75
N VAL A 70 -4.29 -5.25 -10.82
CA VAL A 70 -4.60 -6.67 -10.73
C VAL A 70 -3.27 -7.41 -10.56
N GLU A 71 -2.98 -7.86 -9.36
CA GLU A 71 -1.80 -8.69 -9.07
C GLU A 71 -2.22 -10.14 -8.81
N PRO A 72 -1.44 -11.13 -9.26
CA PRO A 72 -1.64 -12.51 -8.84
C PRO A 72 -1.50 -12.57 -7.31
N GLY A 73 -2.56 -12.94 -6.59
CA GLY A 73 -2.60 -12.92 -5.11
C GLY A 73 -3.38 -11.75 -4.50
N ASN A 74 -3.81 -10.77 -5.30
CA ASN A 74 -4.78 -9.74 -4.91
C ASN A 74 -6.21 -10.33 -4.84
N GLY A 75 -6.39 -11.45 -4.15
CA GLY A 75 -7.66 -12.16 -4.12
C GLY A 75 -7.53 -13.58 -3.56
N ARG A 76 -8.61 -14.12 -3.03
CA ARG A 76 -8.66 -15.51 -2.56
C ARG A 76 -8.85 -16.46 -3.75
N LEU A 77 -8.15 -17.61 -3.74
CA LEU A 77 -8.52 -18.74 -4.61
C LEU A 77 -9.98 -19.11 -4.30
N ARG A 78 -10.91 -18.83 -5.20
CA ARG A 78 -12.27 -19.35 -5.08
C ARG A 78 -12.23 -20.80 -5.54
N PHE A 79 -12.30 -21.72 -4.59
CA PHE A 79 -12.59 -23.12 -4.90
C PHE A 79 -14.07 -23.20 -5.30
N CYS A 80 -14.35 -23.12 -6.59
CA CYS A 80 -15.70 -23.35 -7.11
C CYS A 80 -15.99 -24.85 -7.06
N PHE A 81 -16.72 -25.31 -6.04
CA PHE A 81 -17.31 -26.65 -6.04
C PHE A 81 -18.58 -26.61 -6.88
N ASN A 82 -18.47 -26.85 -8.19
CA ASN A 82 -19.65 -27.08 -9.02
C ASN A 82 -20.13 -28.52 -8.77
N PHE A 83 -21.25 -28.67 -8.07
CA PHE A 83 -21.94 -29.95 -8.00
C PHE A 83 -22.68 -30.15 -9.32
N ALA A 84 -22.01 -30.75 -10.31
CA ALA A 84 -22.62 -31.10 -11.58
C ALA A 84 -23.69 -32.17 -11.34
N HIS A 85 -24.96 -31.75 -11.32
CA HIS A 85 -26.12 -32.65 -11.23
C HIS A 85 -26.39 -33.29 -12.60
N SER A 86 -25.52 -34.18 -13.07
CA SER A 86 -25.87 -35.16 -14.11
C SER A 86 -24.82 -36.27 -14.22
N ASN A 87 -25.15 -37.39 -13.56
CA ASN A 87 -24.81 -38.79 -13.82
C ASN A 87 -23.39 -39.19 -14.28
N SER A 88 -22.78 -40.03 -13.42
CA SER A 88 -21.68 -40.97 -13.64
C SER A 88 -20.27 -40.37 -13.63
N TRP A 89 -19.53 -40.72 -12.56
CA TRP A 89 -18.19 -40.29 -12.18
C TRP A 89 -18.11 -38.84 -11.65
N LEU A 90 -18.04 -38.72 -10.31
CA LEU A 90 -17.71 -37.48 -9.59
C LEU A 90 -16.30 -37.02 -9.95
N GLN A 91 -16.15 -36.33 -11.08
CA GLN A 91 -14.93 -35.58 -11.36
C GLN A 91 -15.08 -34.23 -10.65
N LEU A 92 -14.42 -34.09 -9.50
CA LEU A 92 -14.17 -32.80 -8.85
C LEU A 92 -13.37 -31.92 -9.82
N ALA A 93 -14.07 -31.19 -10.69
CA ALA A 93 -13.46 -30.11 -11.44
C ALA A 93 -13.32 -28.91 -10.50
N CYS A 94 -12.26 -28.91 -9.69
CA CYS A 94 -11.82 -27.71 -9.00
C CYS A 94 -11.24 -26.75 -10.05
N SER A 95 -12.07 -25.90 -10.64
CA SER A 95 -11.55 -24.73 -11.34
C SER A 95 -11.21 -23.68 -10.27
N ALA A 96 -9.92 -23.53 -9.99
CA ALA A 96 -9.42 -22.42 -9.21
C ALA A 96 -9.55 -21.16 -10.07
N GLN A 97 -10.62 -20.39 -9.88
CA GLN A 97 -10.75 -19.09 -10.52
C GLN A 97 -10.22 -18.03 -9.56
N ILE A 98 -9.17 -17.33 -9.98
CA ILE A 98 -8.64 -16.18 -9.24
C ILE A 98 -9.68 -15.07 -9.37
N LEU A 99 -10.41 -14.80 -8.29
CA LEU A 99 -11.26 -13.62 -8.19
C LEU A 99 -10.41 -12.48 -7.66
N HIS A 100 -10.15 -11.52 -8.53
CA HIS A 100 -9.42 -10.31 -8.18
C HIS A 100 -10.29 -9.44 -7.26
N PHE A 101 -9.71 -9.02 -6.15
CA PHE A 101 -10.33 -8.06 -5.24
C PHE A 101 -10.24 -6.66 -5.88
N ARG A 102 -11.40 -6.00 -5.95
CA ARG A 102 -11.52 -4.62 -6.42
C ARG A 102 -12.10 -3.78 -5.30
N TYR A 103 -11.34 -2.77 -4.91
CA TYR A 103 -11.80 -1.80 -3.93
C TYR A 103 -12.74 -0.80 -4.60
N VAL A 104 -13.84 -0.52 -3.90
CA VAL A 104 -14.81 0.51 -4.21
C VAL A 104 -15.16 1.20 -2.90
N GLY A 105 -14.90 2.50 -2.82
CA GLY A 105 -15.10 3.26 -1.59
C GLY A 105 -14.13 4.43 -1.43
N PRO A 106 -14.21 5.13 -0.30
CA PRO A 106 -13.38 6.29 -0.03
C PRO A 106 -11.93 5.88 0.28
N LEU A 107 -10.98 6.63 -0.26
CA LEU A 107 -9.56 6.54 0.07
C LEU A 107 -9.10 7.89 0.64
N THR A 108 -8.64 7.89 1.87
CA THR A 108 -8.14 9.11 2.51
C THR A 108 -6.73 9.43 2.02
N VAL A 109 -6.48 10.69 1.69
CA VAL A 109 -5.19 11.22 1.24
C VAL A 109 -4.85 12.41 2.11
N LEU A 110 -3.73 12.33 2.83
CA LEU A 110 -3.22 13.40 3.67
C LEU A 110 -2.09 14.12 2.92
N VAL A 111 -2.28 15.41 2.67
CA VAL A 111 -1.28 16.27 2.04
C VAL A 111 -0.65 17.14 3.13
N GLN A 112 0.65 16.96 3.37
CA GLN A 112 1.40 17.89 4.21
C GLN A 112 1.87 19.05 3.34
N GLU A 113 1.39 20.24 3.65
CA GLU A 113 1.76 21.49 3.01
C GLU A 113 2.58 22.39 3.94
N LEU A 114 3.08 23.51 3.41
CA LEU A 114 3.84 24.51 4.16
C LEU A 114 3.07 25.18 5.31
N ASP A 115 1.75 25.33 5.21
CA ASP A 115 0.92 25.98 6.24
C ASP A 115 0.15 24.98 7.12
N GLY A 116 0.27 23.68 6.87
CA GLY A 116 -0.38 22.64 7.66
C GLY A 116 -0.64 21.36 6.88
N SER A 117 -1.31 20.43 7.54
CA SER A 117 -1.75 19.17 6.95
C SER A 117 -3.23 19.23 6.59
N PHE A 118 -3.57 18.71 5.41
CA PHE A 118 -4.94 18.72 4.89
C PHE A 118 -5.35 17.32 4.46
N SER A 119 -6.45 16.83 5.02
CA SER A 119 -7.02 15.53 4.67
C SER A 119 -8.04 15.69 3.56
N HIS A 120 -7.91 14.85 2.53
CA HIS A 120 -8.82 14.76 1.41
C HIS A 120 -9.37 13.33 1.32
N THR A 121 -10.61 13.19 0.87
CA THR A 121 -11.20 11.88 0.59
C THR A 121 -11.39 11.74 -0.91
N VAL A 122 -10.77 10.72 -1.48
CA VAL A 122 -10.84 10.38 -2.89
C VAL A 122 -11.76 9.18 -3.06
N GLN A 123 -12.83 9.33 -3.84
CA GLN A 123 -13.72 8.21 -4.12
C GLN A 123 -13.10 7.30 -5.19
N ILE A 124 -12.96 6.01 -4.86
CA ILE A 124 -12.45 4.98 -5.76
C ILE A 124 -13.62 4.17 -6.29
N ASP A 125 -13.89 4.26 -7.59
CA ASP A 125 -15.01 3.55 -8.22
C ASP A 125 -14.55 2.56 -9.31
N GLY A 126 -13.28 2.63 -9.72
CA GLY A 126 -12.74 1.69 -10.70
C GLY A 126 -11.23 1.59 -10.82
N ASP A 127 -10.80 0.95 -11.90
CA ASP A 127 -9.40 0.55 -12.11
C ASP A 127 -8.47 1.76 -12.20
N VAL A 128 -8.99 2.89 -12.69
CA VAL A 128 -8.29 4.17 -12.67
C VAL A 128 -9.26 5.20 -12.11
N SER A 129 -8.86 5.86 -11.03
CA SER A 129 -9.60 6.95 -10.39
C SER A 129 -8.72 8.20 -10.38
N ARG A 130 -9.26 9.34 -10.83
CA ARG A 130 -8.55 10.62 -10.87
C ARG A 130 -9.25 11.61 -9.95
N ALA A 131 -8.47 12.39 -9.21
CA ALA A 131 -8.99 13.39 -8.29
C ALA A 131 -8.11 14.64 -8.28
N ASP A 132 -8.76 15.81 -8.23
CA ASP A 132 -8.10 17.10 -8.05
C ASP A 132 -8.17 17.49 -6.58
N LEU A 133 -7.02 17.58 -5.91
CA LEU A 133 -6.93 17.98 -4.49
C LEU A 133 -6.53 19.44 -4.39
N GLN A 134 -7.38 20.25 -3.76
CA GLN A 134 -7.10 21.67 -3.55
C GLN A 134 -6.00 21.88 -2.51
N CYS A 135 -4.93 22.59 -2.88
CA CYS A 135 -3.94 23.04 -1.92
C CYS A 135 -4.36 24.37 -1.28
N HIS A 136 -4.11 24.52 0.01
CA HIS A 136 -4.50 25.71 0.78
C HIS A 136 -3.36 26.71 0.94
N SER A 137 -2.14 26.19 1.02
CA SER A 137 -0.90 26.93 1.13
C SER A 137 -0.46 27.46 -0.23
N LYS A 138 0.45 28.44 -0.21
CA LYS A 138 1.11 28.96 -1.42
C LYS A 138 2.61 28.72 -1.34
N GLY A 139 3.21 28.34 -2.49
CA GLY A 139 4.66 28.27 -2.62
C GLY A 139 5.30 29.62 -2.26
N ARG A 140 6.39 29.57 -1.47
CA ARG A 140 7.08 30.77 -1.01
C ARG A 140 8.58 30.53 -1.03
N ARG A 141 9.32 31.44 -1.67
CA ARG A 141 10.80 31.42 -1.68
C ARG A 141 11.33 31.76 -0.29
N GLN A 142 11.55 30.74 0.51
CA GLN A 142 12.14 30.81 1.84
C GLN A 142 13.08 29.62 2.00
N LYS A 143 14.20 29.80 2.72
CA LYS A 143 15.12 28.68 2.99
C LYS A 143 14.66 27.82 4.16
N LYS A 144 13.92 28.40 5.10
CA LYS A 144 13.39 27.71 6.28
C LYS A 144 12.02 28.23 6.63
N LYS A 145 11.18 27.37 7.19
CA LYS A 145 9.86 27.73 7.70
C LYS A 145 9.47 26.82 8.87
N ARG A 146 8.82 27.38 9.90
CA ARG A 146 8.10 26.57 10.89
C ARG A 146 6.80 26.07 10.29
N VAL A 147 6.64 24.75 10.24
CA VAL A 147 5.49 24.08 9.64
C VAL A 147 4.76 23.28 10.74
N PRO A 148 3.45 23.48 10.91
CA PRO A 148 2.64 22.63 11.79
C PRO A 148 2.41 21.27 11.13
N LEU A 149 2.77 20.20 11.83
CA LEU A 149 2.61 18.82 11.38
C LEU A 149 1.23 18.26 11.74
N TYR A 150 0.85 17.16 11.10
CA TYR A 150 -0.36 16.40 11.44
C TYR A 150 -0.40 15.92 12.89
N SER A 151 0.76 15.63 13.49
CA SER A 151 0.85 15.26 14.92
C SER A 151 0.51 16.39 15.90
N GLY A 152 0.42 17.63 15.41
CA GLY A 152 0.25 18.84 16.22
C GLY A 152 1.55 19.51 16.65
N ASP A 153 2.71 18.97 16.26
CA ASP A 153 4.01 19.58 16.53
C ASP A 153 4.38 20.62 15.47
N ASP A 154 5.03 21.70 15.88
CA ASP A 154 5.65 22.67 14.97
C ASP A 154 7.13 22.35 14.76
N VAL A 155 7.54 22.17 13.50
CA VAL A 155 8.93 21.83 13.15
C VAL A 155 9.50 22.84 12.17
N GLU A 156 10.76 23.24 12.38
CA GLU A 156 11.49 24.07 11.40
C GLU A 156 12.02 23.19 10.27
N VAL A 157 11.44 23.36 9.07
CA VAL A 157 11.78 22.61 7.86
C VAL A 157 12.76 23.42 7.01
N ASP A 158 13.82 22.77 6.54
CA ASP A 158 14.73 23.34 5.53
C ASP A 158 14.17 23.10 4.12
N LEU A 159 13.87 24.18 3.41
CA LEU A 159 13.21 24.19 2.11
C LEU A 159 14.20 24.29 0.93
N SER A 160 15.50 24.18 1.19
CA SER A 160 16.53 24.38 0.16
C SER A 160 16.46 23.36 -1.00
N ASN A 161 15.94 22.15 -0.74
CA ASN A 161 15.86 21.05 -1.72
C ASN A 161 14.50 20.96 -2.43
N MET A 162 13.52 21.79 -2.05
CA MET A 162 12.17 21.76 -2.61
C MET A 162 12.02 22.74 -3.78
N ASP A 163 11.10 22.43 -4.71
CA ASP A 163 10.61 23.40 -5.69
C ASP A 163 9.92 24.59 -4.98
N PRO A 164 10.46 25.82 -5.09
CA PRO A 164 9.94 26.97 -4.34
C PRO A 164 8.52 27.39 -4.73
N ASP A 165 8.05 26.94 -5.90
CA ASP A 165 6.70 27.25 -6.40
C ASP A 165 5.66 26.19 -5.96
N SER A 166 6.08 25.07 -5.37
CA SER A 166 5.20 24.03 -4.81
C SER A 166 5.04 24.23 -3.30
N PRO A 167 3.82 24.21 -2.74
CA PRO A 167 3.63 24.20 -1.30
C PRO A 167 3.66 22.79 -0.68
N VAL A 168 3.75 21.74 -1.49
CA VAL A 168 3.56 20.34 -1.06
C VAL A 168 4.89 19.75 -0.56
N LEU A 169 4.92 19.37 0.71
CA LEU A 169 6.08 18.74 1.33
C LEU A 169 6.09 17.22 1.11
N TRP A 170 5.01 16.54 1.44
CA TRP A 170 4.81 15.10 1.16
C TRP A 170 3.32 14.73 1.14
N ILE A 171 3.01 13.56 0.58
CA ILE A 171 1.64 13.03 0.53
C ILE A 171 1.62 11.64 1.17
N ARG A 172 0.62 11.36 1.99
CA ARG A 172 0.36 10.02 2.56
C ARG A 172 -1.02 9.55 2.12
N LEU A 173 -1.17 8.26 1.87
CA LEU A 173 -2.48 7.66 1.62
C LEU A 173 -2.85 6.75 2.77
N ASP A 174 -4.11 6.83 3.18
CA ASP A 174 -4.72 6.08 4.26
C ASP A 174 -3.82 6.01 5.51
N PRO A 175 -3.51 7.18 6.11
CA PRO A 175 -2.62 7.26 7.27
C PRO A 175 -3.17 6.52 8.49
N GLU A 176 -4.49 6.42 8.61
CA GLU A 176 -5.21 5.75 9.71
C GLU A 176 -5.39 4.23 9.49
N LEU A 177 -4.90 3.69 8.37
CA LEU A 177 -4.95 2.26 8.04
C LEU A 177 -6.37 1.66 8.05
N HIS A 178 -7.34 2.35 7.46
CA HIS A 178 -8.71 1.83 7.33
C HIS A 178 -8.79 0.64 6.36
N LEU A 179 -7.82 0.52 5.44
CA LEU A 179 -7.82 -0.48 4.40
C LEU A 179 -6.76 -1.55 4.65
N ILE A 180 -7.11 -2.81 4.39
CA ILE A 180 -6.11 -3.85 4.15
C ILE A 180 -5.60 -3.63 2.72
N ARG A 181 -4.38 -3.12 2.56
CA ARG A 181 -3.90 -2.64 1.26
C ARG A 181 -2.40 -2.77 1.03
N ASN A 182 -2.04 -2.95 -0.24
CA ASN A 182 -0.72 -2.68 -0.78
C ASN A 182 -0.73 -1.30 -1.47
N LEU A 183 0.24 -0.45 -1.17
CA LEU A 183 0.29 0.93 -1.66
C LEU A 183 1.67 1.26 -2.22
N MET A 184 1.70 1.66 -3.48
CA MET A 184 2.88 2.18 -4.16
C MET A 184 2.62 3.60 -4.64
N ILE A 185 3.25 4.60 -4.02
CA ILE A 185 3.21 5.99 -4.48
C ILE A 185 4.57 6.41 -5.05
N ASN A 186 4.55 7.15 -6.15
CA ASN A 186 5.74 7.79 -6.69
C ASN A 186 5.83 9.26 -6.20
N GLN A 187 6.92 9.61 -5.52
CA GLN A 187 7.18 10.97 -5.02
C GLN A 187 8.65 11.36 -5.27
N PRO A 188 8.95 12.67 -5.41
CA PRO A 188 10.31 13.17 -5.47
C PRO A 188 11.14 12.81 -4.23
N ASP A 189 12.45 12.66 -4.40
CA ASP A 189 13.36 12.17 -3.36
C ASP A 189 13.37 13.02 -2.09
N TYR A 190 13.31 14.35 -2.24
CA TYR A 190 13.27 15.27 -1.10
C TYR A 190 12.03 15.05 -0.20
N GLN A 191 10.92 14.53 -0.75
CA GLN A 191 9.71 14.27 0.03
C GLN A 191 9.93 13.10 1.00
N TRP A 192 10.61 12.04 0.54
CA TRP A 192 10.99 10.91 1.39
C TRP A 192 11.98 11.34 2.46
N GLU A 193 12.95 12.17 2.12
CA GLU A 193 13.91 12.75 3.07
C GLU A 193 13.20 13.58 4.15
N TYR A 194 12.22 14.40 3.75
CA TYR A 194 11.42 15.19 4.69
C TYR A 194 10.55 14.33 5.60
N MET A 195 9.94 13.26 5.09
CA MET A 195 9.21 12.31 5.92
C MET A 195 10.13 11.68 6.96
N LEU A 196 11.33 11.24 6.59
CA LEU A 196 12.27 10.63 7.54
C LEU A 196 12.81 11.61 8.59
N ARG A 197 12.97 12.88 8.23
CA ARG A 197 13.52 13.90 9.14
C ARG A 197 12.48 14.50 10.08
N TYR A 198 11.28 14.75 9.57
CA TYR A 198 10.33 15.65 10.21
C TYR A 198 9.03 14.95 10.61
N GLU A 199 8.58 13.92 9.90
CA GLU A 199 7.35 13.21 10.23
C GLU A 199 7.50 12.48 11.57
N ARG A 200 6.47 12.55 12.42
CA ARG A 200 6.47 11.93 13.75
C ARG A 200 5.81 10.56 13.77
N ASP A 201 5.08 10.24 12.70
CA ASP A 201 4.42 8.96 12.54
C ASP A 201 5.42 7.87 12.09
N VAL A 202 5.57 6.86 12.92
CA VAL A 202 6.46 5.71 12.68
C VAL A 202 6.05 4.94 11.43
N LEU A 203 4.76 4.82 11.13
CA LEU A 203 4.28 4.13 9.93
C LEU A 203 4.68 4.87 8.67
N ALA A 204 4.64 6.20 8.71
CA ALA A 204 5.10 7.05 7.61
C ALA A 204 6.60 6.90 7.39
N GLN A 205 7.39 6.86 8.46
CA GLN A 205 8.83 6.64 8.39
C GLN A 205 9.17 5.25 7.84
N LEU A 206 8.46 4.21 8.29
CA LEU A 206 8.62 2.84 7.78
C LEU A 206 8.29 2.75 6.29
N GLN A 207 7.29 3.49 5.81
CA GLN A 207 7.00 3.58 4.38
C GLN A 207 8.10 4.33 3.61
N ALA A 208 8.64 5.41 4.18
CA ALA A 208 9.63 6.26 3.53
C ALA A 208 11.04 5.65 3.51
N LEU A 209 11.43 4.90 4.54
CA LEU A 209 12.81 4.45 4.74
C LEU A 209 13.33 3.55 3.60
N PRO A 210 12.61 2.48 3.21
CA PRO A 210 13.05 1.66 2.07
C PRO A 210 13.09 2.49 0.78
N GLN A 211 12.10 3.36 0.57
CA GLN A 211 11.99 4.19 -0.64
C GLN A 211 13.13 5.23 -0.74
N ALA A 212 13.54 5.83 0.37
CA ALA A 212 14.64 6.80 0.43
C ALA A 212 15.98 6.11 0.25
N LEU A 213 16.23 5.04 1.01
CA LEU A 213 17.44 4.22 0.92
C LEU A 213 17.67 3.76 -0.52
N ALA A 214 16.62 3.23 -1.15
CA ALA A 214 16.70 2.73 -2.51
C ALA A 214 17.14 3.74 -3.56
N ARG A 215 16.88 5.02 -3.31
CA ARG A 215 17.15 6.12 -4.24
C ARG A 215 18.42 6.89 -3.89
N MET A 216 19.14 6.52 -2.83
CA MET A 216 20.44 7.10 -2.54
C MET A 216 21.43 6.74 -3.67
N ARG A 217 22.08 7.77 -4.24
CA ARG A 217 23.04 7.65 -5.34
C ARG A 217 24.30 8.43 -5.02
N THR A 218 25.47 7.88 -5.36
CA THR A 218 26.75 8.60 -5.40
C THR A 218 27.28 8.53 -6.83
N ASN A 219 27.59 9.67 -7.44
CA ASN A 219 28.04 9.77 -8.84
C ASN A 219 27.08 9.09 -9.84
N GLY A 220 25.76 9.13 -9.57
CA GLY A 220 24.73 8.49 -10.40
C GLY A 220 24.58 6.98 -10.20
N MET A 221 25.41 6.35 -9.36
CA MET A 221 25.33 4.92 -9.03
C MET A 221 24.62 4.70 -7.69
N ALA A 222 23.84 3.63 -7.57
CA ALA A 222 23.26 3.20 -6.30
C ALA A 222 24.35 2.98 -5.26
N LEU A 223 24.10 3.40 -4.02
CA LEU A 223 25.00 3.08 -2.92
C LEU A 223 24.95 1.59 -2.65
N GLN A 224 26.09 0.93 -2.85
CA GLN A 224 26.21 -0.51 -2.72
C GLN A 224 25.93 -0.98 -1.29
N GLU A 225 26.35 -0.19 -0.29
CA GLU A 225 26.10 -0.46 1.12
C GLU A 225 24.60 -0.50 1.44
N VAL A 226 23.82 0.34 0.76
CA VAL A 226 22.37 0.40 0.94
C VAL A 226 21.67 -0.77 0.26
N GLN A 227 22.16 -1.18 -0.91
CA GLN A 227 21.69 -2.40 -1.59
C GLN A 227 21.97 -3.65 -0.75
N CYS A 228 23.20 -3.82 -0.26
CA CYS A 228 23.57 -4.92 0.63
C CYS A 228 22.76 -4.89 1.92
N PHE A 229 22.58 -3.72 2.54
CA PHE A 229 21.75 -3.59 3.74
C PHE A 229 20.31 -4.05 3.52
N ILE A 230 19.66 -3.63 2.43
CA ILE A 230 18.28 -4.05 2.12
C ILE A 230 18.22 -5.55 1.81
N VAL A 231 19.20 -6.08 1.05
CA VAL A 231 19.32 -7.52 0.74
C VAL A 231 19.47 -8.35 2.02
N ASP A 232 20.37 -7.96 2.91
CA ASP A 232 20.60 -8.63 4.18
C ASP A 232 19.36 -8.55 5.07
N TYR A 233 18.71 -7.38 5.12
CA TYR A 233 17.48 -7.22 5.89
C TYR A 233 16.37 -8.15 5.39
N ILE A 234 16.22 -8.33 4.06
CA ILE A 234 15.25 -9.29 3.49
C ILE A 234 15.69 -10.74 3.80
N ARG A 235 16.98 -11.07 3.61
CA ARG A 235 17.52 -12.43 3.78
C ARG A 235 17.42 -12.92 5.21
N TYR A 236 17.61 -12.05 6.19
CA TYR A 236 17.60 -12.37 7.62
C TYR A 236 16.30 -11.99 8.32
N ASN A 237 15.25 -11.62 7.58
CA ASN A 237 13.93 -11.38 8.16
C ASN A 237 13.31 -12.71 8.63
N ASP A 238 13.60 -13.08 9.88
CA ASP A 238 12.97 -14.19 10.58
C ASP A 238 11.72 -13.72 11.31
N ASN A 239 10.59 -13.83 10.61
CA ASN A 239 9.29 -13.46 11.16
C ASN A 239 8.62 -14.60 11.96
N SER A 240 9.35 -15.69 12.29
CA SER A 240 8.80 -16.89 12.94
C SER A 240 8.18 -16.66 14.32
N ILE A 241 8.67 -15.64 15.04
CA ILE A 241 8.16 -15.22 16.35
C ILE A 241 7.06 -14.16 16.27
N ASN A 242 6.84 -13.57 15.10
CA ASN A 242 5.81 -12.57 14.92
C ASN A 242 4.46 -13.25 14.72
N ARG A 243 3.50 -12.88 15.59
CA ARG A 243 2.13 -13.38 15.49
C ARG A 243 1.41 -12.82 14.24
N TYR A 244 1.93 -11.74 13.67
CA TYR A 244 1.33 -11.05 12.53
C TYR A 244 2.15 -11.25 11.25
N CYS A 245 1.43 -11.33 10.14
CA CYS A 245 1.99 -11.34 8.79
C CYS A 245 2.70 -10.01 8.49
N ASP A 246 3.93 -10.08 7.97
CA ASP A 246 4.78 -8.94 7.61
C ASP A 246 4.88 -8.74 6.09
N ASP A 247 3.98 -9.34 5.31
CA ASP A 247 4.03 -9.34 3.84
C ASP A 247 4.09 -7.92 3.26
N HIS A 248 3.37 -6.96 3.86
CA HIS A 248 3.41 -5.56 3.43
C HIS A 248 4.78 -4.90 3.65
N TYR A 249 5.44 -5.23 4.75
CA TYR A 249 6.77 -4.75 5.05
C TYR A 249 7.80 -5.37 4.10
N ARG A 250 7.71 -6.68 3.86
CA ARG A 250 8.54 -7.41 2.87
C ARG A 250 8.36 -6.87 1.46
N ALA A 251 7.12 -6.62 1.03
CA ALA A 251 6.82 -6.02 -0.27
C ALA A 251 7.41 -4.60 -0.41
N SER A 252 7.41 -3.82 0.68
CA SER A 252 8.02 -2.48 0.70
C SER A 252 9.54 -2.54 0.55
N LEU A 253 10.20 -3.52 1.18
CA LEU A 253 11.64 -3.78 1.02
C LEU A 253 11.99 -4.27 -0.38
N LEU A 254 11.19 -5.15 -0.98
CA LEU A 254 11.39 -5.61 -2.36
C LEU A 254 11.24 -4.47 -3.37
N ASN A 255 10.24 -3.61 -3.19
CA ASN A 255 10.06 -2.42 -4.02
C ASN A 255 11.25 -1.44 -3.89
N ALA A 256 11.80 -1.30 -2.68
CA ALA A 256 13.02 -0.54 -2.46
C ALA A 256 14.22 -1.18 -3.16
N LEU A 257 14.41 -2.48 -3.03
CA LEU A 257 15.49 -3.18 -3.72
C LEU A 257 15.40 -3.01 -5.24
N ALA A 258 14.21 -3.11 -5.82
CA ALA A 258 13.98 -2.87 -7.25
C ALA A 258 14.37 -1.44 -7.67
N ALA A 259 14.20 -0.45 -6.78
CA ALA A 259 14.63 0.92 -7.02
C ALA A 259 16.15 1.14 -6.79
N CYS A 260 16.86 0.23 -6.09
CA CYS A 260 18.33 0.23 -6.02
C CYS A 260 18.98 -0.19 -7.34
N VAL A 261 18.37 -1.12 -8.08
CA VAL A 261 18.96 -1.69 -9.30
C VAL A 261 19.02 -0.60 -10.39
N ALA A 262 20.23 -0.31 -10.88
CA ALA A 262 20.45 0.70 -11.89
C ALA A 262 19.71 0.36 -13.21
N PRO A 263 19.17 1.36 -13.94
CA PRO A 263 18.55 1.12 -15.24
C PRO A 263 19.57 0.58 -16.24
N VAL A 264 19.15 -0.38 -17.08
CA VAL A 264 19.97 -1.10 -18.08
C VAL A 264 20.88 -0.19 -18.93
N ASN A 265 20.47 1.07 -19.14
CA ASN A 265 21.20 2.05 -19.97
C ASN A 265 22.56 2.51 -19.39
N THR A 266 22.83 2.29 -18.09
CA THR A 266 24.15 2.56 -17.48
C THR A 266 25.10 1.36 -17.57
N LEU A 267 24.58 0.19 -17.96
CA LEU A 267 25.34 -1.03 -18.11
C LEU A 267 25.72 -1.12 -19.59
N GLY A 268 27.00 -1.05 -19.90
CA GLY A 268 27.48 -1.24 -21.27
C GLY A 268 26.95 -2.54 -21.89
N GLY A 269 27.00 -2.65 -23.23
CA GLY A 269 26.47 -3.81 -23.95
C GLY A 269 27.05 -5.13 -23.43
N GLY A 270 26.20 -5.98 -22.85
CA GLY A 270 26.58 -7.31 -22.33
C GLY A 270 25.63 -7.88 -21.28
N ASN A 271 24.89 -7.05 -20.54
CA ASN A 271 24.15 -7.47 -19.34
C ASN A 271 22.76 -8.11 -19.61
N TYR A 272 22.57 -8.73 -20.77
CA TYR A 272 21.33 -9.43 -21.17
C TYR A 272 21.45 -10.96 -21.08
N ILE A 273 22.60 -11.47 -20.64
CA ILE A 273 22.88 -12.89 -20.45
C ILE A 273 23.03 -13.15 -18.95
N PRO A 274 22.38 -14.18 -18.37
CA PRO A 274 22.47 -14.49 -16.93
C PRO A 274 23.91 -14.57 -16.40
N ASP A 275 24.82 -15.12 -17.20
CA ASP A 275 26.24 -15.28 -16.84
C ASP A 275 27.04 -13.97 -16.88
N ALA A 276 26.50 -12.92 -17.50
CA ALA A 276 27.09 -11.60 -17.58
C ALA A 276 26.53 -10.62 -16.52
N LEU A 277 25.61 -11.09 -15.67
CA LEU A 277 25.12 -10.32 -14.53
C LEU A 277 26.26 -10.12 -13.53
N SER A 278 26.36 -8.91 -12.96
CA SER A 278 27.24 -8.72 -11.81
C SER A 278 26.79 -9.63 -10.67
N TRP A 279 27.71 -9.98 -9.77
CA TRP A 279 27.39 -10.79 -8.59
C TRP A 279 26.23 -10.16 -7.78
N GLU A 280 26.16 -8.82 -7.71
CA GLU A 280 25.07 -8.07 -7.06
C GLU A 280 23.72 -8.30 -7.75
N MET A 281 23.69 -8.28 -9.08
CA MET A 281 22.46 -8.52 -9.85
C MET A 281 21.95 -9.94 -9.66
N ASN A 282 22.87 -10.91 -9.64
CA ASN A 282 22.54 -12.31 -9.34
C ASN A 282 21.95 -12.46 -7.93
N GLU A 283 22.52 -11.78 -6.94
CA GLU A 283 22.03 -11.83 -5.56
C GLU A 283 20.64 -11.19 -5.41
N VAL A 284 20.39 -10.06 -6.09
CA VAL A 284 19.06 -9.44 -6.14
C VAL A 284 18.02 -10.36 -6.79
N VAL A 285 18.39 -11.01 -7.89
CA VAL A 285 17.52 -11.99 -8.58
C VAL A 285 17.20 -13.17 -7.66
N GLU A 286 18.22 -13.74 -7.00
CA GLU A 286 18.06 -14.89 -6.09
C GLU A 286 17.16 -14.55 -4.90
N VAL A 287 17.34 -13.37 -4.29
CA VAL A 287 16.50 -12.91 -3.18
C VAL A 287 15.08 -12.59 -3.64
N SER A 288 14.91 -11.98 -4.81
CA SER A 288 13.58 -11.69 -5.37
C SER A 288 12.79 -12.98 -5.63
N VAL A 289 13.45 -14.03 -6.14
CA VAL A 289 12.83 -15.35 -6.39
C VAL A 289 12.51 -16.09 -5.08
N ARG A 290 13.33 -15.96 -4.04
CA ARG A 290 13.06 -16.57 -2.73
C ARG A 290 11.96 -15.86 -1.92
N ALA A 291 11.77 -14.57 -2.16
CA ALA A 291 10.83 -13.74 -1.44
C ALA A 291 9.43 -13.66 -2.09
N SER A 292 9.29 -14.15 -3.33
CA SER A 292 8.02 -14.31 -4.07
C SER A 292 7.45 -15.72 -3.94
#